data_AF-A0A714ND80-F1
#
_entry.id   AF-A0A714ND80-F1
#
_cell.length_a   1.000
_cell.length_b   1.000
_cell.length_c   1.000
_cell.angle_alpha   90.00
_cell.angle_beta   90.00
_cell.angle_gamma   90.00
#
_symmetry.space_group_name_H-M   'P 1'
#
loop_
_entity.id
_entity.type
_entity.pdbx_description
1 polymer ?
#
loop_
_entity_poly.entity_id
_entity_poly.type
_entity_poly.pdbx_seq_one_letter_code
_entity_poly.pdbx_strand_id
1 'polypeptide(L)'
;MRLLPGMVMLMLALVISGSARATTDVMPFKDEAQEQQFRQLTEQLRCPKCQNNSIADSNAMIATDMRRRVYDLMQEGKSRQEIIDYMVARYGNFVTYDPPLTPLTVLLWVLPLAAIVAGGWIIVARTRRRVRLRREPLPADTPVCGARAGWGVYVPGAVIALAVGAGSYALTGSYPQVRAWQQATAQTPGLLARALDPQAQPLNEEEMARLALGLRTRLQNDAGNVEGWLMLGRTGMVLGNAGTATGAYANAYRLDPENRDAA
;
A
#
# COMPACT_ATOMS: atom_id res chain seq x y z
N MET A 1 59.01 -11.38 -8.24
CA MET A 1 57.86 -12.13 -8.81
C MET A 1 56.62 -12.22 -7.89
N ARG A 2 56.64 -11.73 -6.64
CA ARG A 2 55.50 -11.82 -5.70
C ARG A 2 54.43 -10.72 -5.82
N LEU A 3 54.70 -9.64 -6.56
CA LEU A 3 53.79 -8.50 -6.75
C LEU A 3 52.88 -8.64 -7.98
N LEU A 4 53.22 -9.55 -8.89
CA LEU A 4 52.48 -9.81 -10.12
C LEU A 4 51.03 -10.30 -9.88
N PRO A 5 50.75 -11.26 -8.96
CA PRO A 5 49.38 -11.73 -8.74
C PRO A 5 48.49 -10.65 -8.11
N GLY A 6 49.05 -9.79 -7.24
CA GLY A 6 48.30 -8.69 -6.63
C GLY A 6 47.89 -7.62 -7.63
N MET A 7 48.77 -7.30 -8.59
CA MET A 7 48.48 -6.30 -9.63
C MET A 7 47.46 -6.81 -10.66
N VAL A 8 47.49 -8.11 -10.98
CA VAL A 8 46.49 -8.76 -11.85
C VAL A 8 45.12 -8.80 -11.16
N MET A 9 45.07 -9.11 -9.86
CA MET A 9 43.82 -9.14 -9.10
C MET A 9 43.21 -7.73 -8.94
N LEU A 10 44.03 -6.70 -8.74
CA LEU A 10 43.59 -5.31 -8.68
C LEU A 10 43.04 -4.80 -10.03
N MET A 11 43.73 -5.11 -11.13
CA MET A 11 43.26 -4.79 -12.48
C MET A 11 41.95 -5.50 -12.82
N LEU A 12 41.82 -6.78 -12.44
CA LEU A 12 40.59 -7.53 -12.64
C LEU A 12 39.41 -6.94 -11.84
N ALA A 13 39.64 -6.54 -10.57
CA ALA A 13 38.64 -5.87 -9.75
C ALA A 13 38.21 -4.50 -10.32
N LEU A 14 39.15 -3.74 -10.91
CA LEU A 14 38.87 -2.47 -11.57
C LEU A 14 38.03 -2.65 -12.84
N VAL A 15 38.29 -3.70 -13.62
CA VAL A 15 37.53 -4.02 -14.84
C VAL A 15 36.09 -4.45 -14.49
N ILE A 16 35.91 -5.22 -13.42
CA ILE A 16 34.57 -5.65 -12.98
C ILE A 16 33.75 -4.45 -12.47
N SER A 17 34.38 -3.46 -11.83
CA SER A 17 33.71 -2.27 -11.30
C SER A 17 33.19 -1.30 -12.39
N GLY A 18 33.73 -1.37 -13.61
CA GLY A 18 33.31 -0.51 -14.74
C GLY A 18 31.99 -0.91 -15.40
N SER A 19 31.35 -2.00 -14.96
CA SER A 19 30.15 -2.57 -15.59
C SER A 19 28.85 -2.04 -14.99
N ALA A 20 28.76 -0.74 -14.69
CA ALA A 20 27.50 -0.11 -14.28
C ALA A 20 26.79 0.43 -15.53
N ARG A 21 26.03 -0.41 -16.24
CA ARG A 21 25.08 0.07 -17.25
C ARG A 21 23.85 0.62 -16.56
N ALA A 22 23.79 1.93 -16.41
CA ALA A 22 22.55 2.60 -16.06
C ALA A 22 21.61 2.54 -17.27
N THR A 23 20.53 1.77 -17.18
CA THR A 23 19.39 1.87 -18.09
C THR A 23 18.66 3.16 -17.75
N THR A 24 19.15 4.27 -18.25
CA THR A 24 18.39 5.52 -18.29
C THR A 24 17.65 5.54 -19.62
N ASP A 25 16.33 5.61 -19.61
CA ASP A 25 15.53 5.88 -20.82
C ASP A 25 15.94 7.27 -21.35
N VAL A 26 16.89 7.32 -22.27
CA VAL A 26 17.33 8.56 -22.91
C VAL A 26 16.30 8.93 -23.96
N MET A 27 15.46 9.92 -23.66
CA MET A 27 14.50 10.50 -24.59
C MET A 27 15.14 11.71 -25.30
N PRO A 28 15.01 11.85 -26.63
CA PRO A 28 15.56 12.99 -27.34
C PRO A 28 14.68 14.23 -27.12
N PHE A 29 15.25 15.30 -26.55
CA PHE A 29 14.57 16.59 -26.39
C PHE A 29 15.07 17.59 -27.43
N LYS A 30 14.24 18.57 -27.81
CA LYS A 30 14.57 19.61 -28.79
C LYS A 30 15.52 20.66 -28.22
N ASP A 31 15.33 21.01 -26.95
CA ASP A 31 16.13 21.98 -26.22
C ASP A 31 16.21 21.62 -24.72
N GLU A 32 17.08 22.31 -24.00
CA GLU A 32 17.28 22.11 -22.56
C GLU A 32 16.02 22.52 -21.76
N ALA A 33 15.26 23.50 -22.25
CA ALA A 33 14.02 23.95 -21.63
C ALA A 33 12.94 22.85 -21.62
N GLN A 34 12.81 22.10 -22.72
CA GLN A 34 11.89 20.99 -22.85
C GLN A 34 12.29 19.83 -21.94
N GLU A 35 13.59 19.54 -21.79
CA GLU A 35 14.06 18.54 -20.84
C GLU A 35 13.73 18.95 -19.39
N GLN A 36 13.95 20.22 -19.03
CA GLN A 36 13.63 20.72 -17.70
C GLN A 36 12.11 20.66 -17.42
N GLN A 37 11.29 21.02 -18.40
CA GLN A 37 9.83 20.91 -18.29
C GLN A 37 9.40 19.45 -18.09
N PHE A 38 10.01 18.51 -18.82
CA PHE A 38 9.76 17.08 -18.66
C PHE A 38 10.12 16.61 -17.26
N ARG A 39 11.32 16.96 -16.77
CA ARG A 39 11.78 16.60 -15.41
C ARG A 39 10.81 17.11 -14.35
N GLN A 40 10.46 18.40 -14.37
CA GLN A 40 9.52 19.00 -13.42
C GLN A 40 8.15 18.31 -13.44
N LEU A 41 7.65 17.98 -14.62
CA LEU A 41 6.36 17.31 -14.77
C LEU A 41 6.39 15.88 -14.23
N THR A 42 7.47 15.13 -14.50
CA THR A 42 7.64 13.76 -13.99
C THR A 42 7.89 13.68 -12.48
N GLU A 43 8.42 14.74 -11.86
CA GLU A 43 8.57 14.83 -10.40
C GLU A 43 7.24 15.11 -9.69
N GLN A 44 6.34 15.86 -10.33
CA GLN A 44 5.02 16.20 -9.81
C GLN A 44 3.98 15.08 -9.97
N LEU A 45 4.30 14.07 -10.78
CA LEU A 45 3.44 12.91 -11.01
C LEU A 45 3.93 11.73 -10.17
N ARG A 46 3.03 11.11 -9.40
CA ARG A 46 3.23 9.92 -8.57
C ARG A 46 2.89 8.65 -9.33
N CYS A 47 3.64 7.58 -9.05
CA CYS A 47 3.29 6.24 -9.51
C CYS A 47 2.21 5.63 -8.58
N PRO A 48 0.98 5.33 -9.08
CA PRO A 48 -0.12 4.83 -8.24
C PRO A 48 0.06 3.39 -7.72
N LYS A 49 1.05 2.67 -8.25
CA LYS A 49 1.39 1.30 -7.82
C LYS A 49 2.65 1.23 -6.96
N CYS A 50 3.39 2.34 -6.85
CA CYS A 50 4.65 2.39 -6.15
C CYS A 50 4.46 2.97 -4.74
N GLN A 51 5.44 2.81 -3.85
CA GLN A 51 5.38 3.37 -2.51
C GLN A 51 5.62 4.90 -2.53
N ASN A 52 4.62 5.68 -2.93
CA ASN A 52 4.62 7.15 -2.90
C ASN A 52 5.85 7.82 -3.58
N ASN A 53 6.40 7.16 -4.59
CA ASN A 53 7.51 7.69 -5.39
C ASN A 53 6.98 8.41 -6.64
N SER A 54 7.74 9.41 -7.11
CA SER A 54 7.48 10.06 -8.39
C SER A 54 7.69 9.10 -9.56
N ILE A 55 7.10 9.40 -10.72
CA ILE A 55 7.35 8.63 -11.94
C ILE A 55 8.77 8.86 -12.47
N ALA A 56 9.44 9.95 -12.07
CA ALA A 56 10.85 10.21 -12.36
C ALA A 56 11.79 9.21 -11.67
N ASP A 57 11.56 8.93 -10.38
CA ASP A 57 12.46 8.13 -9.54
C ASP A 57 12.14 6.62 -9.57
N SER A 58 10.89 6.26 -9.88
CA SER A 58 10.46 4.87 -9.89
C SER A 58 10.79 4.14 -11.20
N ASN A 59 11.43 2.97 -11.08
CA ASN A 59 11.71 2.05 -12.19
C ASN A 59 10.59 1.03 -12.45
N ALA A 60 9.39 1.23 -11.91
CA ALA A 60 8.26 0.34 -12.19
C ALA A 60 7.84 0.43 -13.67
N MET A 61 7.35 -0.68 -14.22
CA MET A 61 6.87 -0.74 -15.62
C MET A 61 5.80 0.33 -15.89
N ILE A 62 4.90 0.58 -14.94
CA ILE A 62 3.87 1.63 -15.05
C ILE A 62 4.46 3.04 -15.05
N ALA A 63 5.51 3.31 -14.28
CA ALA A 63 6.16 4.62 -14.25
C ALA A 63 6.87 4.91 -15.58
N THR A 64 7.43 3.87 -16.20
CA THR A 64 8.04 3.96 -17.54
C THR A 64 6.99 4.25 -18.63
N ASP A 65 5.86 3.57 -18.60
CA ASP A 65 4.73 3.84 -19.50
C ASP A 65 4.21 5.28 -19.35
N MET A 66 4.02 5.73 -18.11
CA MET A 66 3.59 7.10 -17.82
C MET A 66 4.60 8.15 -18.30
N ARG A 67 5.91 7.94 -18.09
CA ARG A 67 6.96 8.83 -18.59
C ARG A 67 6.94 8.96 -20.11
N ARG A 68 6.77 7.83 -20.83
CA ARG A 68 6.62 7.84 -22.29
C ARG A 68 5.39 8.62 -22.72
N ARG A 69 4.26 8.43 -22.04
CA ARG A 69 3.03 9.14 -22.37
C ARG A 69 3.13 10.66 -22.10
N VAL A 70 3.81 11.06 -21.03
CA VAL A 70 4.12 12.48 -20.76
C VAL A 70 4.97 13.05 -21.90
N TYR A 71 6.00 12.31 -22.33
CA TYR A 71 6.86 12.73 -23.44
C TYR A 71 6.08 12.91 -24.74
N ASP A 72 5.21 11.97 -25.11
CA ASP A 72 4.38 12.06 -26.31
C ASP A 72 3.49 13.31 -26.29
N LEU A 73 2.81 13.58 -25.17
CA LEU A 73 1.93 14.75 -25.04
C LEU A 73 2.71 16.07 -25.10
N MET A 74 3.95 16.10 -24.60
CA MET A 74 4.83 17.26 -24.76
C MET A 74 5.22 17.48 -26.22
N GLN A 75 5.47 16.41 -26.98
CA GLN A 75 5.78 16.49 -28.41
C GLN A 75 4.55 16.91 -29.24
N GLU A 76 3.35 16.56 -28.80
CA GLU A 76 2.07 17.06 -29.33
C GLU A 76 1.83 18.56 -29.04
N GLY A 77 2.69 19.21 -28.25
CA GLY A 77 2.58 20.64 -27.91
C GLY A 77 1.54 20.95 -26.84
N LYS A 78 1.16 19.95 -26.02
CA LYS A 78 0.24 20.16 -24.89
C LYS A 78 0.90 20.98 -23.78
N SER A 79 0.10 21.83 -23.15
CA SER A 79 0.54 22.57 -21.96
C SER A 79 0.69 21.66 -20.74
N ARG A 80 1.48 22.11 -19.74
CA ARG A 80 1.68 21.38 -18.48
C ARG A 80 0.35 20.96 -17.83
N GLN A 81 -0.62 21.88 -17.79
CA GLN A 81 -1.91 21.60 -17.16
C GLN A 81 -2.72 20.57 -17.94
N GLU A 82 -2.77 20.66 -19.28
CA GLU A 82 -3.43 19.65 -20.11
C GLU A 82 -2.81 18.26 -19.94
N ILE A 83 -1.49 18.17 -19.77
CA ILE A 83 -0.82 16.89 -19.52
C ILE A 83 -1.22 16.33 -18.15
N ILE A 84 -1.20 17.16 -17.10
CA ILE A 84 -1.63 16.73 -15.75
C ILE A 84 -3.09 16.30 -15.78
N ASP A 85 -3.97 17.07 -16.42
CA ASP A 85 -5.40 16.76 -16.52
C ASP A 85 -5.63 15.45 -17.29
N TYR A 86 -4.87 15.19 -18.36
CA TYR A 86 -4.91 13.90 -19.06
C TYR A 86 -4.47 12.75 -18.15
N MET A 87 -3.38 12.94 -17.39
CA MET A 87 -2.87 11.93 -16.47
C MET A 87 -3.88 11.65 -15.35
N VAL A 88 -4.52 12.68 -14.81
CA VAL A 88 -5.57 12.55 -13.79
C VAL A 88 -6.81 11.87 -14.36
N ALA A 89 -7.24 12.23 -15.58
CA ALA A 89 -8.38 11.60 -16.24
C ALA A 89 -8.16 10.12 -16.53
N ARG A 90 -6.92 9.72 -16.87
CA ARG A 90 -6.58 8.34 -17.23
C ARG A 90 -6.21 7.46 -16.04
N TYR A 91 -5.45 8.01 -15.08
CA TYR A 91 -4.85 7.26 -13.98
C TYR A 91 -5.40 7.65 -12.60
N GLY A 92 -6.25 8.67 -12.51
CA GLY A 92 -6.95 9.11 -11.31
C GLY A 92 -6.27 10.25 -10.54
N ASN A 93 -6.99 10.81 -9.56
CA ASN A 93 -6.52 11.95 -8.75
C ASN A 93 -5.24 11.68 -7.92
N PHE A 94 -4.94 10.40 -7.65
CA PHE A 94 -3.77 10.00 -6.85
C PHE A 94 -2.43 10.15 -7.58
N VAL A 95 -2.47 10.40 -8.89
CA VAL A 95 -1.27 10.51 -9.72
C VAL A 95 -0.61 11.88 -9.61
N THR A 96 -1.25 12.90 -9.07
CA THR A 96 -0.62 14.23 -8.87
C THR A 96 -0.34 14.47 -7.39
N TYR A 97 0.77 15.14 -7.06
CA TYR A 97 1.00 15.67 -5.71
C TYR A 97 -0.01 16.77 -5.34
N ASP A 98 -0.52 17.49 -6.34
CA ASP A 98 -1.49 18.58 -6.23
C ASP A 98 -2.81 18.17 -6.90
N PRO A 99 -3.69 17.41 -6.21
CA PRO A 99 -4.99 17.04 -6.75
C PRO A 99 -5.90 18.27 -6.89
N PRO A 100 -6.79 18.30 -7.90
CA PRO A 100 -7.69 19.43 -8.10
C PRO A 100 -8.66 19.60 -6.93
N LEU A 101 -9.00 20.84 -6.60
CA LEU A 101 -9.99 21.17 -5.58
C LEU A 101 -11.38 20.77 -6.06
N THR A 102 -11.91 19.69 -5.51
CA THR A 102 -13.29 19.23 -5.75
C THR A 102 -14.26 19.83 -4.72
N PRO A 103 -15.57 19.98 -5.03
CA PRO A 103 -16.55 20.46 -4.05
C PRO A 103 -16.56 19.65 -2.75
N LEU A 104 -16.32 18.33 -2.85
CA LEU A 104 -16.22 17.45 -1.68
C LEU A 104 -14.99 17.79 -0.82
N THR A 105 -13.83 18.04 -1.43
CA THR A 105 -12.65 18.48 -0.68
C THR A 105 -12.92 19.79 0.05
N VAL A 106 -13.53 20.79 -0.63
CA VAL A 106 -13.87 22.06 -0.01
C VAL A 106 -14.81 21.88 1.18
N LEU A 107 -15.86 21.06 1.04
CA LEU A 107 -16.79 20.75 2.13
C LEU A 107 -16.09 20.12 3.34
N LEU A 108 -15.17 19.19 3.09
CA LEU A 108 -14.40 18.49 4.13
C LEU A 108 -13.53 19.45 4.95
N TRP A 109 -13.03 20.54 4.35
CA TRP A 109 -12.25 21.57 5.05
C TRP A 109 -13.12 22.66 5.70
N VAL A 110 -14.24 23.04 5.07
CA VAL A 110 -15.14 24.07 5.59
C VAL A 110 -15.91 23.57 6.82
N LEU A 111 -16.31 22.30 6.86
CA LEU A 111 -17.13 21.75 7.93
C LEU A 111 -16.43 21.80 9.32
N PRO A 112 -15.17 21.36 9.50
CA PRO A 112 -14.45 21.49 10.77
C PRO A 112 -14.29 22.95 11.21
N LEU A 113 -13.96 23.84 10.27
CA LEU A 113 -13.80 25.27 10.57
C LEU A 113 -15.12 25.88 11.05
N ALA A 114 -16.23 25.57 10.35
CA ALA A 114 -17.57 26.00 10.73
C ALA A 114 -17.97 25.47 12.11
N ALA A 115 -17.64 24.20 12.43
CA ALA A 115 -17.92 23.61 13.73
C ALA A 115 -17.16 24.31 14.87
N ILE A 116 -15.88 24.64 14.68
CA ILE A 116 -15.07 25.38 15.66
C ILE A 116 -15.64 26.78 15.89
N VAL A 117 -15.98 27.50 14.80
CA VAL A 117 -16.56 28.84 14.89
C VAL A 117 -17.92 28.80 15.59
N ALA A 118 -18.78 27.85 15.23
CA ALA A 118 -20.09 27.68 15.86
C ALA A 118 -19.96 27.32 17.35
N GLY A 119 -19.06 26.38 17.70
CA GLY A 119 -18.80 25.99 19.08
C GLY A 119 -18.28 27.14 19.93
N GLY A 120 -17.29 27.88 19.43
CA GLY A 120 -16.75 29.08 20.09
C GLY A 120 -17.81 30.17 20.28
N TRP A 121 -18.62 30.41 19.25
CA TRP A 121 -19.73 31.36 19.32
C TRP A 121 -20.76 30.96 20.39
N ILE A 122 -21.14 29.69 20.48
CA ILE A 122 -22.07 29.19 21.50
C ILE A 122 -21.52 29.40 22.92
N ILE A 123 -20.23 29.12 23.15
CA ILE A 123 -19.57 29.32 24.46
C ILE A 123 -19.62 30.80 24.86
N VAL A 124 -19.25 31.71 23.95
CA VAL A 124 -19.28 33.16 24.20
C VAL A 124 -20.71 33.66 24.44
N ALA A 125 -21.66 33.20 23.63
CA ALA A 125 -23.07 33.57 23.78
C ALA A 125 -23.67 33.10 25.12
N ARG A 126 -23.28 31.92 25.61
CA ARG A 126 -23.75 31.38 26.91
C ARG A 126 -23.08 32.06 28.10
N THR A 127 -21.77 32.28 28.06
CA THR A 127 -21.02 32.98 29.14
C THR A 127 -21.47 34.42 29.31
N ARG A 128 -21.78 35.12 28.21
CA ARG A 128 -22.36 36.47 28.27
C ARG A 128 -23.79 36.49 28.83
N ARG A 129 -24.54 35.38 28.77
CA ARG A 129 -25.95 35.34 29.19
C ARG A 129 -26.17 35.04 30.66
N ARG A 130 -25.26 34.38 31.39
CA ARG A 130 -25.39 34.20 32.84
C ARG A 130 -24.06 33.92 33.53
N VAL A 131 -23.48 34.95 34.15
CA VAL A 131 -22.80 34.77 35.44
C VAL A 131 -23.03 36.03 36.29
N ARG A 132 -24.16 36.08 37.01
CA ARG A 132 -24.14 36.76 38.31
C ARG A 132 -23.41 35.79 39.23
N LEU A 133 -22.12 36.00 39.46
CA LEU A 133 -21.38 35.25 40.48
C LEU A 133 -22.03 35.60 41.82
N ARG A 134 -22.91 34.74 42.31
CA ARG A 134 -23.37 34.83 43.69
C ARG A 134 -22.19 34.41 44.54
N ARG A 135 -21.56 35.39 45.18
CA ARG A 135 -20.46 35.20 46.12
C ARG A 135 -21.08 34.65 47.41
N GLU A 136 -21.31 33.34 47.45
CA GLU A 136 -21.66 32.67 48.69
C GLU A 136 -20.40 32.68 49.57
N PRO A 137 -20.43 33.18 50.81
CA PRO A 137 -19.27 33.18 51.70
C PRO A 137 -18.83 31.74 51.96
N LEU A 138 -17.55 31.43 51.73
CA LEU A 138 -17.01 30.10 52.02
C LEU A 138 -17.08 29.87 53.55
N PRO A 139 -17.79 28.83 54.03
CA PRO A 139 -17.79 28.50 55.45
C PRO A 139 -16.40 28.00 55.85
N ALA A 140 -15.82 28.60 56.89
CA ALA A 140 -14.43 28.42 57.29
C ALA A 140 -14.08 27.02 57.82
N ASP A 141 -15.07 26.18 58.13
CA ASP A 141 -14.85 24.90 58.83
C ASP A 141 -15.52 23.71 58.14
N THR A 142 -15.29 23.55 56.84
CA THR A 142 -15.57 22.26 56.19
C THR A 142 -14.30 21.42 56.19
N PRO A 143 -14.23 20.32 56.97
CA PRO A 143 -13.13 19.39 56.81
C PRO A 143 -13.21 18.82 55.40
N VAL A 144 -12.19 19.11 54.58
CA VAL A 144 -12.08 18.56 53.23
C VAL A 144 -11.67 17.10 53.35
N CYS A 145 -12.59 16.24 53.78
CA CYS A 145 -12.49 14.81 53.54
C CYS A 145 -12.75 14.60 52.05
N GLY A 146 -11.73 14.85 51.23
CA GLY A 146 -11.72 14.43 49.85
C GLY A 146 -11.80 12.91 49.84
N ALA A 147 -13.00 12.37 49.61
CA ALA A 147 -13.17 10.96 49.33
C ALA A 147 -12.22 10.62 48.18
N ARG A 148 -11.15 9.84 48.47
CA ARG A 148 -10.32 9.26 47.42
C ARG A 148 -11.26 8.43 46.56
N ALA A 149 -11.56 8.91 45.34
CA ALA A 149 -12.43 8.22 44.41
C ALA A 149 -11.90 6.79 44.25
N GLY A 150 -12.65 5.82 44.78
CA GLY A 150 -12.27 4.41 44.70
C GLY A 150 -12.23 3.96 43.23
N TRP A 151 -11.48 2.91 42.94
CA TRP A 151 -11.30 2.40 41.57
C TRP A 151 -12.64 2.15 40.83
N GLY A 152 -13.72 1.91 41.57
CA GLY A 152 -15.09 1.79 41.03
C GLY A 152 -15.56 2.95 40.15
N VAL A 153 -15.03 4.17 40.30
CA VAL A 153 -15.38 5.32 39.43
C VAL A 153 -14.86 5.14 38.00
N TYR A 154 -13.76 4.41 37.81
CA TYR A 154 -13.17 4.18 36.48
C TYR A 154 -13.74 2.96 35.76
N VAL A 155 -14.44 2.06 36.48
CA VAL A 155 -14.97 0.81 35.91
C VAL A 155 -15.96 1.07 34.77
N PRO A 156 -16.95 1.98 34.89
CA PRO A 156 -17.84 2.28 33.77
C PRO A 156 -17.09 2.84 32.56
N GLY A 157 -16.10 3.72 32.78
CA GLY A 157 -15.27 4.29 31.72
C GLY A 157 -14.43 3.24 31.01
N ALA A 158 -13.83 2.30 31.76
CA ALA A 158 -13.05 1.20 31.19
C ALA A 158 -13.93 0.21 30.41
N VAL A 159 -15.12 -0.11 30.92
CA VAL A 159 -16.09 -0.97 30.23
C VAL A 159 -16.56 -0.31 28.94
N ILE A 160 -16.89 0.98 28.96
CA ILE A 160 -17.25 1.74 27.75
C ILE A 160 -16.08 1.78 26.77
N ALA A 161 -14.86 2.04 27.23
CA ALA A 161 -13.68 2.06 26.37
C ALA A 161 -13.42 0.70 25.70
N LEU A 162 -13.53 -0.40 26.45
CA LEU A 162 -13.39 -1.76 25.90
C LEU A 162 -14.53 -2.11 24.94
N ALA A 163 -15.77 -1.74 25.26
CA ALA A 163 -16.91 -1.99 24.38
C ALA A 163 -16.81 -1.21 23.07
N VAL A 164 -16.42 0.07 23.14
CA VAL A 164 -16.18 0.90 21.95
C VAL A 164 -14.99 0.37 21.15
N GLY A 165 -13.90 -0.03 21.82
CA GLY A 165 -12.74 -0.64 21.17
C GLY A 165 -13.08 -1.95 20.45
N ALA A 166 -13.80 -2.85 21.13
CA ALA A 166 -14.25 -4.13 20.57
C ALA A 166 -15.26 -3.91 19.43
N GLY A 167 -16.20 -2.98 19.57
CA GLY A 167 -17.15 -2.61 18.53
C GLY A 167 -16.46 -2.01 17.31
N SER A 168 -15.52 -1.08 17.53
CA SER A 168 -14.71 -0.51 16.45
C SER A 168 -13.90 -1.58 15.72
N TYR A 169 -13.25 -2.48 16.45
CA TYR A 169 -12.51 -3.59 15.87
C TYR A 169 -13.42 -4.59 15.13
N ALA A 170 -14.63 -4.87 15.64
CA ALA A 170 -15.57 -5.74 14.96
C ALA A 170 -16.11 -5.14 13.65
N LEU A 171 -16.30 -3.82 13.60
CA LEU A 171 -16.83 -3.10 12.43
C LEU A 171 -15.75 -2.82 11.38
N THR A 172 -14.52 -2.53 11.80
CA THR A 172 -13.43 -2.12 10.90
C THR A 172 -12.38 -3.22 10.68
N GLY A 173 -12.37 -4.24 11.54
CA GLY A 173 -11.35 -5.28 11.53
C GLY A 173 -11.59 -6.32 10.45
N SER A 174 -10.49 -6.79 9.86
CA SER A 174 -10.47 -7.85 8.86
C SER A 174 -10.53 -9.26 9.47
N TYR A 175 -11.09 -9.41 10.68
CA TYR A 175 -11.19 -10.70 11.37
C TYR A 175 -11.84 -11.82 10.54
N PRO A 176 -12.90 -11.56 9.72
CA PRO A 176 -13.43 -12.58 8.82
C PRO A 176 -12.41 -13.09 7.80
N GLN A 177 -11.57 -12.21 7.25
CA GLN A 177 -10.56 -12.55 6.25
C GLN A 177 -9.45 -13.41 6.88
N VAL A 178 -9.05 -13.10 8.12
CA VAL A 178 -8.09 -13.91 8.88
C VAL A 178 -8.64 -15.30 9.15
N ARG A 179 -9.91 -15.42 9.56
CA ARG A 179 -10.54 -16.74 9.76
C ARG A 179 -10.63 -17.53 8.46
N ALA A 180 -10.99 -16.88 7.34
CA ALA A 180 -11.03 -17.53 6.04
C ALA A 180 -9.64 -18.02 5.60
N TRP A 181 -8.59 -17.20 5.81
CA TRP A 181 -7.21 -17.60 5.55
C TRP A 181 -6.76 -18.78 6.43
N GLN A 182 -7.09 -18.77 7.73
CA GLN A 182 -6.81 -19.88 8.64
C GLN A 182 -7.50 -21.17 8.19
N GLN A 183 -8.77 -21.10 7.80
CA GLN A 183 -9.52 -22.24 7.29
C GLN A 183 -8.93 -22.78 5.98
N ALA A 184 -8.62 -21.90 5.02
CA ALA A 184 -7.99 -22.29 3.75
C ALA A 184 -6.65 -23.00 4.00
N THR A 185 -5.82 -22.45 4.88
CA THR A 185 -4.50 -23.01 5.23
C THR A 185 -4.63 -24.36 5.95
N ALA A 186 -5.61 -24.51 6.84
CA ALA A 186 -5.89 -25.77 7.53
C ALA A 186 -6.43 -26.87 6.60
N GLN A 187 -7.25 -26.50 5.61
CA GLN A 187 -7.84 -27.44 4.63
C GLN A 187 -6.89 -27.80 3.48
N THR A 188 -5.83 -27.01 3.26
CA THR A 188 -4.88 -27.17 2.15
C THR A 188 -4.35 -28.60 1.96
N PRO A 189 -3.88 -29.33 2.98
CA PRO A 189 -3.31 -30.67 2.74
C PRO A 189 -4.36 -31.68 2.24
N GLY A 190 -5.62 -31.57 2.67
CA GLY A 190 -6.70 -32.40 2.16
C GLY A 190 -7.09 -32.06 0.72
N LEU A 191 -7.17 -30.75 0.41
CA LEU A 191 -7.43 -30.27 -0.95
C LEU A 191 -6.30 -30.66 -1.91
N LEU A 192 -5.06 -30.59 -1.46
CA LEU A 192 -3.88 -30.98 -2.23
C LEU A 192 -3.88 -32.49 -2.51
N ALA A 193 -4.13 -33.31 -1.48
CA ALA A 193 -4.23 -34.77 -1.65
C ALA A 193 -5.30 -35.14 -2.67
N ARG A 194 -6.45 -34.46 -2.63
CA ARG A 194 -7.53 -34.68 -3.60
C ARG A 194 -7.18 -34.20 -5.01
N ALA A 195 -6.46 -33.09 -5.14
CA ALA A 195 -6.02 -32.57 -6.44
C ALA A 195 -4.98 -33.46 -7.13
N LEU A 196 -4.21 -34.23 -6.35
CA LEU A 196 -3.21 -35.17 -6.84
C LEU A 196 -3.79 -36.57 -7.16
N ASP A 197 -5.01 -36.87 -6.71
CA ASP A 197 -5.68 -38.15 -6.94
C ASP A 197 -6.46 -38.16 -8.26
N PRO A 198 -6.08 -38.96 -9.27
CA PRO A 198 -6.77 -39.01 -10.56
C PRO A 198 -8.21 -39.55 -10.48
N GLN A 199 -8.57 -40.26 -9.41
CA GLN A 199 -9.90 -40.86 -9.23
C GLN A 199 -10.84 -40.00 -8.38
N ALA A 200 -10.35 -38.91 -7.79
CA ALA A 200 -11.15 -38.05 -6.96
C ALA A 200 -11.98 -37.05 -7.79
N GLN A 201 -13.05 -36.53 -7.18
CA GLN A 201 -13.86 -35.47 -7.79
C GLN A 201 -13.01 -34.19 -7.96
N PRO A 202 -13.10 -33.51 -9.11
CA PRO A 202 -12.34 -32.30 -9.38
C PRO A 202 -12.72 -31.19 -8.39
N LEU A 203 -11.73 -30.38 -7.99
CA LEU A 203 -11.95 -29.25 -7.10
C LEU A 203 -12.84 -28.21 -7.78
N ASN A 204 -13.79 -27.65 -7.03
CA ASN A 204 -14.55 -26.50 -7.50
C ASN A 204 -13.70 -25.21 -7.43
N GLU A 205 -14.20 -24.13 -8.03
CA GLU A 205 -13.48 -22.86 -8.12
C GLU A 205 -13.12 -22.27 -6.74
N GLU A 206 -14.04 -22.36 -5.78
CA GLU A 206 -13.81 -21.86 -4.41
C GLU A 206 -12.73 -22.68 -3.68
N GLU A 207 -12.74 -23.99 -3.84
CA GLU A 207 -11.76 -24.91 -3.29
C GLU A 207 -10.39 -24.73 -3.94
N MET A 208 -10.33 -24.48 -5.25
CA MET A 208 -9.10 -24.12 -5.95
C MET A 208 -8.55 -22.79 -5.43
N ALA A 209 -9.39 -21.78 -5.19
CA ALA A 209 -8.97 -20.51 -4.60
C ALA A 209 -8.41 -20.69 -3.18
N ARG A 210 -9.05 -21.51 -2.34
CA ARG A 210 -8.55 -21.86 -1.01
C ARG A 210 -7.24 -22.65 -1.06
N LEU A 211 -7.13 -23.59 -2.00
CA LEU A 211 -5.89 -24.35 -2.24
C LEU A 211 -4.76 -23.42 -2.67
N ALA A 212 -5.00 -22.50 -3.61
CA ALA A 212 -4.01 -21.52 -4.05
C ALA A 212 -3.52 -20.62 -2.91
N LEU A 213 -4.44 -20.13 -2.07
CA LEU A 213 -4.09 -19.33 -0.89
C LEU A 213 -3.24 -20.13 0.11
N GLY A 214 -3.62 -21.38 0.33
CA GLY A 214 -2.89 -22.33 1.18
C GLY A 214 -1.49 -22.65 0.69
N LEU A 215 -1.36 -22.98 -0.60
CA LEU A 215 -0.07 -23.25 -1.27
C LEU A 215 0.85 -22.03 -1.18
N ARG A 216 0.34 -20.84 -1.49
CA ARG A 216 1.11 -19.59 -1.37
C ARG A 216 1.63 -19.38 0.06
N THR A 217 0.81 -19.68 1.07
CA THR A 217 1.21 -19.57 2.49
C THR A 217 2.29 -20.59 2.85
N ARG A 218 2.19 -21.83 2.36
CA ARG A 218 3.22 -22.87 2.60
C ARG A 218 4.54 -22.56 1.91
N LEU A 219 4.48 -22.10 0.66
CA LEU A 219 5.65 -21.75 -0.16
C LEU A 219 6.42 -20.53 0.39
N GLN A 220 5.81 -19.72 1.25
CA GLN A 220 6.56 -18.70 2.00
C GLN A 220 7.53 -19.31 3.01
N ASN A 221 7.18 -20.47 3.60
CA ASN A 221 8.03 -21.19 4.55
C ASN A 221 8.95 -22.20 3.84
N ASP A 222 8.48 -22.81 2.76
CA ASP A 222 9.22 -23.77 1.94
C ASP A 222 9.43 -23.23 0.51
N ALA A 223 10.23 -22.17 0.41
CA ALA A 223 10.46 -21.46 -0.84
C ALA A 223 11.24 -22.28 -1.88
N GLY A 224 11.93 -23.35 -1.47
CA GLY A 224 12.71 -24.22 -2.35
C GLY A 224 11.88 -25.27 -3.10
N ASN A 225 10.58 -25.36 -2.85
CA ASN A 225 9.72 -26.37 -3.42
C ASN A 225 9.22 -26.01 -4.83
N VAL A 226 9.98 -26.44 -5.85
CA VAL A 226 9.68 -26.19 -7.28
C VAL A 226 8.28 -26.68 -7.65
N GLU A 227 7.92 -27.89 -7.24
CA GLU A 227 6.66 -28.52 -7.59
C GLU A 227 5.47 -27.73 -7.02
N GLY A 228 5.57 -27.25 -5.78
CA GLY A 228 4.55 -26.41 -5.17
C GLY A 228 4.38 -25.08 -5.90
N TRP A 229 5.46 -24.45 -6.38
CA TRP A 229 5.39 -23.26 -7.23
C TRP A 229 4.72 -23.54 -8.57
N LEU A 230 5.02 -24.67 -9.21
CA LEU A 230 4.37 -25.09 -10.45
C LEU A 230 2.86 -25.32 -10.25
N MET A 231 2.46 -26.01 -9.17
CA MET A 231 1.05 -26.22 -8.83
C MET A 231 0.34 -24.89 -8.59
N LEU A 232 0.93 -23.97 -7.81
CA LEU A 232 0.36 -22.64 -7.59
C LEU A 232 0.22 -21.87 -8.92
N GLY A 233 1.19 -22.00 -9.83
CA GLY A 233 1.16 -21.43 -11.16
C GLY A 233 -0.03 -21.93 -11.98
N ARG A 234 -0.18 -23.26 -12.07
CA ARG A 234 -1.29 -23.93 -12.78
C ARG A 234 -2.65 -23.54 -12.20
N THR A 235 -2.81 -23.61 -10.87
CA THR A 235 -4.06 -23.20 -10.21
C THR A 235 -4.36 -21.71 -10.43
N GLY A 236 -3.34 -20.86 -10.42
CA GLY A 236 -3.48 -19.43 -10.71
C GLY A 236 -4.00 -19.14 -12.12
N MET A 237 -3.56 -19.92 -13.12
CA MET A 237 -4.05 -19.83 -14.50
C MET A 237 -5.53 -20.23 -14.60
N VAL A 238 -5.93 -21.31 -13.94
CA VAL A 238 -7.32 -21.80 -13.93
C VAL A 238 -8.25 -20.77 -13.28
N LEU A 239 -7.81 -20.11 -12.21
CA LEU A 239 -8.56 -19.05 -11.51
C LEU A 239 -8.53 -17.69 -12.23
N GLY A 240 -7.89 -17.57 -13.40
CA GLY A 240 -7.74 -16.29 -14.11
C GLY A 240 -6.84 -15.27 -13.40
N ASN A 241 -6.06 -15.68 -12.40
CA ASN A 241 -5.16 -14.83 -11.64
C ASN A 241 -3.76 -14.83 -12.25
N ALA A 242 -3.61 -14.12 -13.38
CA ALA A 242 -2.36 -14.04 -14.14
C ALA A 242 -1.16 -13.57 -13.30
N GLY A 243 -1.37 -12.67 -12.34
CA GLY A 243 -0.30 -12.19 -11.47
C GLY A 243 0.24 -13.26 -10.52
N THR A 244 -0.63 -14.11 -9.98
CA THR A 244 -0.21 -15.25 -9.15
C THR A 244 0.47 -16.32 -10.00
N ALA A 245 -0.08 -16.60 -11.20
CA ALA A 245 0.48 -17.58 -12.11
C ALA A 245 1.91 -17.21 -12.56
N THR A 246 2.07 -16.02 -13.13
CA THR A 246 3.38 -15.53 -13.62
C THR A 246 4.40 -15.44 -12.49
N GLY A 247 4.02 -14.95 -11.31
CA GLY A 247 4.90 -14.89 -10.15
C GLY A 247 5.33 -16.29 -9.69
N ALA A 248 4.44 -17.28 -9.69
CA ALA A 248 4.74 -18.64 -9.27
C ALA A 248 5.68 -19.35 -10.25
N TYR A 249 5.40 -19.29 -11.56
CA TYR A 249 6.30 -19.85 -12.58
C TYR A 249 7.68 -19.19 -12.59
N ALA A 250 7.74 -17.86 -12.40
CA ALA A 250 9.03 -17.17 -12.28
C ALA A 250 9.85 -17.65 -11.07
N ASN A 251 9.21 -17.97 -9.94
CA ASN A 251 9.90 -18.58 -8.80
C ASN A 251 10.33 -20.01 -9.11
N ALA A 252 9.48 -20.83 -9.74
CA ALA A 252 9.83 -22.19 -10.16
C ALA A 252 11.04 -22.20 -11.11
N TYR A 253 11.05 -21.35 -12.14
CA TYR A 253 12.13 -21.24 -13.12
C TYR A 253 13.45 -20.79 -12.49
N ARG A 254 13.39 -19.91 -11.49
CA ARG A 254 14.58 -19.49 -10.75
C ARG A 254 15.21 -20.61 -9.92
N LEU A 255 14.40 -21.55 -9.44
CA LEU A 255 14.86 -22.68 -8.63
C LEU A 255 15.38 -23.83 -9.51
N ASP A 256 14.73 -24.07 -10.64
CA ASP A 256 15.11 -25.11 -11.61
C ASP A 256 14.94 -24.61 -13.06
N PRO A 257 15.97 -23.96 -13.63
CA PRO A 257 15.91 -23.39 -14.98
C PRO A 257 15.83 -24.42 -16.11
N GLU A 258 16.24 -25.67 -15.86
CA GLU A 258 16.23 -26.77 -16.85
C GLU A 258 14.83 -27.42 -16.97
N ASN A 259 13.94 -27.15 -16.01
CA ASN A 259 12.60 -27.69 -15.99
C ASN A 259 11.68 -26.99 -16.99
N ARG A 260 11.25 -27.74 -18.02
CA ARG A 260 10.37 -27.24 -19.08
C ARG A 260 8.98 -26.83 -18.60
N ASP A 261 8.52 -27.36 -17.47
CA ASP A 261 7.21 -26.99 -16.91
C ASP A 261 7.21 -25.59 -16.27
N ALA A 262 8.40 -25.02 -16.03
CA ALA A 262 8.59 -23.69 -15.45
C ALA A 262 8.84 -22.59 -16.49
N ALA A 263 9.07 -22.95 -17.76
CA ALA A 263 9.37 -22.06 -18.87
C ALA A 263 8.12 -21.71 -19.68
#